data_AF-A0A1I7U0C8-F1
#
_entry.id   AF-A0A1I7U0C8-F1
#
_cell.length_a   1.000
_cell.length_b   1.000
_cell.length_c   1.000
_cell.angle_alpha   90.00
_cell.angle_beta   90.00
_cell.angle_gamma   90.00
#
_symmetry.space_group_name_H-M   'P 1'
#
loop_
_entity.id
_entity.type
_entity.pdbx_description
1 polymer ?
#
loop_
_entity_poly.entity_id
_entity_poly.type
_entity_poly.pdbx_seq_one_letter_code
_entity_poly.pdbx_strand_id
1 'polypeptide(L)'
;MVIKTPEDPFVYYHLVEEELDTQPALERQRPPSIDYVFEVTNFSRREIQRLYRAFKELWPNGTVVLEQFQALYASIFPKGNANDYAELVFRNMDQARIGSVTFLVTSI
;
A
#
# COMPACT_ATOMS: atom_id res chain seq x y z
N MET A 1 -35.65 12.81 -9.55
CA MET A 1 -34.47 13.38 -8.86
C MET A 1 -34.63 13.11 -7.38
N VAL A 2 -33.99 12.07 -6.86
CA VAL A 2 -33.94 11.84 -5.41
C VAL A 2 -32.69 12.55 -4.91
N ILE A 3 -32.90 13.60 -4.13
CA ILE A 3 -31.82 14.31 -3.45
C ILE A 3 -31.35 13.35 -2.35
N LYS A 4 -30.25 12.63 -2.60
CA LYS A 4 -29.64 11.76 -1.59
C LYS A 4 -28.98 12.66 -0.54
N THR A 5 -29.46 12.56 0.69
CA THR A 5 -28.87 13.18 1.86
C THR A 5 -27.46 12.62 2.13
N PRO A 6 -26.58 13.36 2.82
CA PRO A 6 -25.16 13.02 3.00
C PRO A 6 -24.87 11.82 3.91
N GLU A 7 -25.88 11.04 4.30
CA GLU A 7 -25.78 9.88 5.20
C GLU A 7 -25.76 8.54 4.44
N ASP A 8 -25.89 8.54 3.11
CA ASP A 8 -25.91 7.31 2.32
C ASP A 8 -24.46 6.76 2.11
N PRO A 9 -24.14 5.55 2.60
CA PRO A 9 -22.80 4.96 2.46
C PRO A 9 -22.35 4.84 1.01
N PHE A 10 -23.28 4.64 0.07
CA PHE A 10 -22.96 4.56 -1.36
C PHE A 10 -22.53 5.91 -1.93
N VAL A 11 -23.09 7.01 -1.43
CA VAL A 11 -22.66 8.36 -1.82
C VAL A 11 -21.28 8.64 -1.24
N TYR A 12 -21.02 8.24 0.00
CA TYR A 12 -19.68 8.34 0.60
C TYR A 12 -18.62 7.59 -0.22
N TYR A 13 -18.84 6.32 -0.57
CA TYR A 13 -17.88 5.59 -1.39
C TYR A 13 -17.67 6.21 -2.77
N HIS A 14 -18.73 6.71 -3.41
CA HIS A 14 -18.64 7.31 -4.73
C HIS A 14 -17.95 8.69 -4.71
N LEU A 15 -18.22 9.51 -3.70
CA LEU A 15 -17.51 10.78 -3.48
C LEU A 15 -16.03 10.55 -3.15
N VAL A 16 -15.71 9.50 -2.38
CA VAL A 16 -14.32 9.12 -2.10
C VAL A 16 -13.62 8.62 -3.37
N GLU A 17 -14.32 7.89 -4.26
CA GLU A 17 -13.79 7.52 -5.59
C GLU A 17 -13.54 8.75 -6.47
N GLU A 18 -14.47 9.71 -6.51
CA GLU A 18 -14.39 10.92 -7.34
C GLU A 18 -13.36 11.94 -6.82
N GLU A 19 -13.24 12.12 -5.50
CA GLU A 19 -12.20 12.97 -4.89
C GLU A 19 -10.80 12.36 -5.06
N LEU A 20 -10.68 11.03 -5.10
CA LEU A 20 -9.41 10.36 -5.41
C LEU A 20 -8.93 10.67 -6.83
N ASP A 21 -9.86 10.80 -7.79
CA ASP A 21 -9.56 11.03 -9.21
C ASP A 21 -9.18 12.49 -9.52
N THR A 22 -9.55 13.43 -8.65
CA THR A 22 -9.36 14.89 -8.87
C THR A 22 -8.03 15.43 -8.32
N GLN A 23 -7.27 14.62 -7.56
CA GLN A 23 -5.93 15.01 -7.11
C GLN A 23 -4.91 14.90 -8.25
N PRO A 24 -4.03 15.90 -8.47
CA PRO A 24 -3.05 15.86 -9.55
C PRO A 24 -2.20 14.59 -9.42
N ALA A 25 -2.08 13.88 -10.53
CA ALA A 25 -1.38 12.61 -10.66
C ALA A 25 0.11 12.75 -10.35
N LEU A 26 0.46 12.83 -9.06
CA LEU A 26 1.78 12.52 -8.55
C LEU A 26 1.97 11.03 -8.75
N GLU A 27 2.56 10.66 -9.88
CA GLU A 27 3.05 9.33 -10.28
C GLU A 27 2.51 8.18 -9.42
N ARG A 28 1.19 7.96 -9.52
CA ARG A 28 0.56 6.79 -8.92
C ARG A 28 1.15 5.60 -9.65
N GLN A 29 2.04 4.85 -9.02
CA GLN A 29 2.49 3.58 -9.57
C GLN A 29 1.24 2.73 -9.79
N ARG A 30 0.89 2.53 -11.07
CA ARG A 30 -0.29 1.76 -11.45
C ARG A 30 -0.06 0.35 -10.94
N PRO A 31 -0.88 -0.15 -9.99
CA PRO A 31 -0.67 -1.50 -9.50
C PRO A 31 -0.87 -2.47 -10.67
N PRO A 32 -0.09 -3.55 -10.73
CA PRO A 32 -0.28 -4.62 -11.69
C PRO A 32 -1.66 -5.27 -11.51
N SER A 33 -2.14 -5.97 -12.55
CA SER A 33 -3.44 -6.60 -12.50
C SER A 33 -3.52 -7.62 -11.37
N ILE A 34 -4.70 -7.73 -10.76
CA ILE A 34 -4.96 -8.72 -9.71
C ILE A 34 -4.68 -10.16 -10.19
N ASP A 35 -4.86 -10.44 -11.48
CA ASP A 35 -4.53 -11.70 -12.12
C ASP A 35 -3.04 -12.00 -12.03
N TYR A 36 -2.18 -11.02 -12.37
CA TYR A 36 -0.74 -11.18 -12.28
C TYR A 36 -0.30 -11.45 -10.84
N VAL A 37 -0.82 -10.70 -9.87
CA VAL A 37 -0.46 -10.89 -8.46
C VAL A 37 -0.93 -12.26 -7.95
N PHE A 38 -2.10 -12.72 -8.40
CA PHE A 38 -2.61 -14.06 -8.08
C PHE A 38 -1.68 -15.16 -8.61
N GLU A 39 -1.19 -15.03 -9.84
CA GLU A 39 -0.28 -16.00 -10.46
C GLU A 39 1.08 -16.08 -9.74
N VAL A 40 1.60 -14.97 -9.22
CA VAL A 40 2.96 -14.92 -8.64
C VAL A 40 3.02 -15.11 -7.12
N THR A 41 1.91 -14.97 -6.38
CA THR A 41 1.94 -14.94 -4.90
C THR A 41 1.13 -16.01 -4.18
N ASN A 42 0.38 -16.86 -4.90
CA ASN A 42 -0.53 -17.88 -4.34
C ASN A 42 -1.59 -17.34 -3.35
N PHE A 43 -1.71 -16.02 -3.16
CA PHE A 43 -2.81 -15.41 -2.40
C PHE A 43 -4.07 -15.39 -3.25
N SER A 44 -5.23 -15.53 -2.60
CA SER A 44 -6.51 -15.32 -3.28
C SER A 44 -6.68 -13.86 -3.70
N ARG A 45 -7.47 -13.63 -4.75
CA ARG A 45 -7.85 -12.28 -5.22
C ARG A 45 -8.34 -11.37 -4.07
N ARG A 46 -9.11 -11.95 -3.14
CA ARG A 46 -9.64 -11.22 -1.98
C ARG A 46 -8.53 -10.83 -1.00
N GLU A 47 -7.55 -11.69 -0.75
CA GLU A 47 -6.40 -11.39 0.10
C GLU A 47 -5.51 -10.32 -0.52
N ILE A 48 -5.25 -10.42 -1.82
CA ILE A 48 -4.48 -9.42 -2.58
C ILE A 48 -5.12 -8.03 -2.43
N GLN A 49 -6.44 -7.92 -2.62
CA GLN A 49 -7.15 -6.65 -2.44
C GLN A 49 -7.04 -6.11 -1.02
N ARG A 50 -7.13 -6.97 0.00
CA ARG A 50 -6.99 -6.56 1.41
C ARG A 50 -5.58 -6.06 1.72
N LEU A 51 -4.57 -6.79 1.27
CA LEU A 51 -3.17 -6.41 1.43
C LEU A 51 -2.88 -5.08 0.72
N TYR A 52 -3.37 -4.90 -0.50
CA TYR A 52 -3.18 -3.65 -1.25
C TYR A 52 -3.84 -2.45 -0.57
N ARG A 53 -5.06 -2.63 -0.05
CA ARG A 53 -5.76 -1.57 0.70
C ARG A 53 -4.99 -1.17 1.96
N ALA A 54 -4.56 -2.15 2.77
CA ALA A 54 -3.76 -1.89 3.96
C ALA A 54 -2.42 -1.21 3.62
N PHE A 55 -1.78 -1.63 2.52
CA PHE A 55 -0.56 -1.03 2.03
C PHE A 55 -0.77 0.45 1.64
N LYS A 56 -1.85 0.77 0.92
CA LYS A 56 -2.19 2.14 0.50
C LYS A 56 -2.64 3.04 1.65
N GLU A 57 -3.23 2.47 2.69
CA GLU A 57 -3.59 3.20 3.91
C GLU A 57 -2.35 3.68 4.67
N LEU A 58 -1.31 2.82 4.76
CA LEU A 58 -0.04 3.18 5.39
C LEU A 58 0.84 4.05 4.49
N TRP A 59 0.84 3.79 3.18
CA TRP A 59 1.70 4.45 2.20
C TRP A 59 0.89 4.95 1.00
N PRO A 60 0.29 6.15 1.09
CA PRO A 60 -0.59 6.70 0.06
C PRO A 60 0.06 6.83 -1.31
N ASN A 61 1.38 7.00 -1.37
CA ASN A 61 2.12 7.12 -2.63
C ASN A 61 2.40 5.77 -3.31
N GLY A 62 2.16 4.65 -2.63
CA GLY A 62 2.41 3.32 -3.17
C GLY A 62 3.86 2.84 -3.03
N THR A 63 4.70 3.62 -2.34
CA THR A 63 6.13 3.36 -2.15
C THR A 63 6.50 3.59 -0.70
N VAL A 64 7.38 2.74 -0.17
CA VAL A 64 7.94 2.85 1.18
C VAL A 64 9.47 2.87 1.10
N VAL A 65 10.09 3.81 1.82
CA VAL A 65 11.55 3.89 1.99
C VAL A 65 11.95 3.35 3.37
N LEU A 66 13.23 3.02 3.55
CA LEU A 66 13.75 2.39 4.77
C LEU A 66 13.35 3.15 6.05
N GLU A 67 13.44 4.48 6.05
CA GLU A 67 13.12 5.32 7.20
C GLU A 67 11.64 5.19 7.63
N GLN A 68 10.73 5.18 6.66
CA GLN A 68 9.30 4.98 6.90
C GLN A 68 9.01 3.56 7.40
N PHE A 69 9.74 2.58 6.86
CA PHE A 69 9.63 1.18 7.28
C PHE A 69 10.10 0.98 8.72
N GLN A 70 11.22 1.60 9.10
CA GLN A 70 11.74 1.59 10.47
C GLN A 70 10.76 2.27 11.45
N ALA A 71 10.17 3.40 11.06
CA ALA A 71 9.16 4.08 11.88
C ALA A 71 7.93 3.20 12.16
N LEU A 72 7.46 2.46 11.14
CA LEU A 72 6.37 1.49 11.32
C LEU A 72 6.79 0.39 12.30
N TYR A 73 7.97 -0.20 12.14
CA TYR A 73 8.47 -1.25 13.04
C TYR A 73 8.64 -0.75 14.49
N ALA A 74 9.12 0.48 14.68
CA ALA A 74 9.22 1.08 16.00
C ALA A 74 7.85 1.23 16.69
N SER A 75 6.78 1.49 15.93
CA SER A 75 5.42 1.58 16.48
C SER A 75 4.86 0.24 16.98
N ILE A 76 5.26 -0.88 16.35
CA ILE A 76 4.83 -2.24 16.72
C ILE A 76 5.63 -2.75 17.92
N PHE A 77 6.88 -2.30 18.07
CA PHE A 77 7.80 -2.71 19.12
C PHE A 77 8.26 -1.51 19.98
N PRO A 78 7.36 -0.83 20.72
CA PRO A 78 7.68 0.43 21.40
C PRO A 78 8.72 0.31 22.52
N LYS A 79 9.03 -0.91 22.99
CA LYS A 79 10.04 -1.19 24.02
C LYS A 79 11.34 -1.77 23.46
N GLY A 80 11.42 -2.06 22.15
CA GLY A 80 12.58 -2.67 21.51
C GLY A 80 13.25 -1.71 20.52
N ASN A 81 14.53 -1.93 20.23
CA ASN A 81 15.17 -1.31 19.08
C ASN A 81 14.91 -2.18 17.84
N ALA A 82 13.86 -1.84 17.08
CA ALA A 82 13.47 -2.58 15.89
C ALA A 82 14.23 -2.16 14.62
N ASN A 83 15.14 -1.17 14.69
CA ASN A 83 15.78 -0.58 13.51
C ASN A 83 16.61 -1.60 12.73
N ASP A 84 17.46 -2.36 13.40
CA ASP A 84 18.36 -3.33 12.76
C ASP A 84 17.57 -4.47 12.11
N TYR A 85 16.48 -4.91 12.77
CA TYR A 85 15.59 -5.94 12.24
C TYR A 85 14.78 -5.42 11.04
N ALA A 86 14.24 -4.21 11.14
CA ALA A 86 13.50 -3.57 10.05
C ALA A 86 14.41 -3.37 8.82
N GLU A 87 15.67 -2.98 9.03
CA GLU A 87 16.65 -2.86 7.96
C GLU A 87 16.96 -4.21 7.31
N LEU A 88 17.15 -5.27 8.10
CA LEU A 88 17.34 -6.62 7.58
C LEU A 88 16.16 -7.06 6.69
N VAL A 89 14.93 -6.89 7.18
CA VAL A 89 13.72 -7.24 6.43
C VAL A 89 13.61 -6.40 5.16
N PHE A 90 13.85 -5.09 5.25
CA PHE A 90 13.79 -4.18 4.11
C PHE A 90 14.78 -4.58 3.01
N ARG A 91 16.04 -4.90 3.37
CA ARG A 91 17.07 -5.35 2.42
C ARG A 91 16.71 -6.65 1.71
N ASN A 92 15.95 -7.54 2.37
CA ASN A 92 15.45 -8.77 1.74
C ASN A 92 14.32 -8.48 0.74
N MET A 93 13.57 -7.41 0.93
CA MET A 93 12.52 -6.96 0.01
C MET A 93 13.10 -6.12 -1.15
N ASP A 94 14.08 -5.26 -0.88
CA ASP A 94 14.75 -4.40 -1.86
C ASP A 94 16.06 -5.03 -2.39
N GLN A 95 15.94 -6.20 -3.03
CA GLN A 95 17.10 -6.95 -3.53
C GLN A 95 17.89 -6.19 -4.60
N ALA A 96 17.20 -5.39 -5.41
CA ALA A 96 17.79 -4.56 -6.46
C ALA A 96 18.46 -3.28 -5.90
N ARG A 97 18.36 -3.02 -4.59
CA ARG A 97 18.90 -1.83 -3.92
C ARG A 97 18.42 -0.52 -4.54
N ILE A 98 17.13 -0.47 -4.86
CA ILE A 98 16.45 0.72 -5.39
C ILE A 98 16.34 1.79 -4.29
N GLY A 99 16.36 1.40 -3.01
CA GLY A 99 16.15 2.27 -1.86
C GLY A 99 14.67 2.46 -1.52
N SER A 100 13.78 1.77 -2.23
CA SER A 100 12.34 1.79 -1.96
C SER A 100 11.67 0.48 -2.36
N VAL A 101 10.57 0.17 -1.67
CA VAL A 101 9.75 -1.01 -1.92
C VAL A 101 8.35 -0.57 -2.32
N THR A 102 7.74 -1.30 -3.26
CA THR A 102 6.38 -1.06 -3.74
C THR A 102 5.49 -2.25 -3.36
N PHE A 103 4.18 -2.17 -3.61
CA PHE A 103 3.26 -3.25 -3.25
C PHE A 103 3.66 -4.61 -3.84
N LEU A 104 4.25 -4.62 -5.04
CA LEU A 104 4.88 -5.82 -5.57
C LEU A 104 6.38 -5.77 -5.35
N VAL A 105 6.88 -6.80 -4.70
CA VAL A 105 8.31 -7.10 -4.67
C VAL A 105 8.73 -7.37 -6.11
N THR A 106 9.57 -6.49 -6.65
CA THR A 106 10.17 -6.71 -7.97
C THR A 106 11.29 -7.71 -7.79
N SER A 107 10.94 -9.00 -7.67
CA SER A 107 11.94 -10.06 -7.82
C SER A 107 12.19 -10.27 -9.31
N ILE A 108 13.36 -9.75 -9.73
CA ILE A 108 14.25 -10.09 -10.86
C ILE A 108 13.63 -10.85 -12.03
#